data_AF-A0A9R0CV61-F1
#
_entry.id   AF-A0A9R0CV61-F1
#
_cell.length_a   1.000
_cell.length_b   1.000
_cell.length_c   1.000
_cell.angle_alpha   90.00
_cell.angle_beta   90.00
_cell.angle_gamma   90.00
#
_symmetry.space_group_name_H-M   'P 1'
#
loop_
_entity.id
_entity.type
_entity.pdbx_description
1 polymer ?
#
loop_
_entity_poly.entity_id
_entity_poly.type
_entity_poly.pdbx_seq_one_letter_code
_entity_poly.pdbx_strand_id
1 'polypeptide(L)'
;MEWNNESVLEFIELMQAEPDIWDPKRNGHKNRNNINDAWNRIRQEFSVPCTVDELKRKRNTLLTQYRDCLKKINDSIKSGCSAEDVYKPSWFAFEALDNFMGDIYKYRVTISTEVMERTKESPHTRETKGSASVDTSPRPESPESCSYSMSGADAYQPPKRQRRTQDFVNANACDLYGQLLAEKLKALDTDDRLVLMNEIDNLVFKYTMNARQLQRELGIKTQ
;
A
#
# COMPACT_ATOMS: atom_id res chain seq x y z
N MET A 1 12.89 15.12 14.03
CA MET A 1 13.27 16.39 13.40
C MET A 1 12.04 17.31 13.26
N GLU A 2 12.20 18.64 13.38
CA GLU A 2 11.19 19.64 12.98
C GLU A 2 11.35 20.02 11.51
N TRP A 3 10.25 20.28 10.79
CA TRP A 3 10.26 20.59 9.36
C TRP A 3 9.62 21.95 9.10
N ASN A 4 10.44 22.97 8.81
CA ASN A 4 9.98 24.26 8.30
C ASN A 4 9.80 24.22 6.77
N ASN A 5 9.22 25.27 6.18
CA ASN A 5 8.95 25.30 4.73
C ASN A 5 10.25 25.26 3.89
N GLU A 6 11.31 25.90 4.37
CA GLU A 6 12.63 25.95 3.70
C GLU A 6 13.26 24.55 3.60
N SER A 7 13.39 23.83 4.71
CA SER A 7 13.90 22.44 4.71
C SER A 7 12.99 21.46 3.95
N VAL A 8 11.70 21.78 3.78
CA VAL A 8 10.81 21.02 2.89
C VAL A 8 11.14 21.27 1.42
N LEU A 9 11.37 22.52 1.01
CA LEU A 9 11.74 22.85 -0.36
C LEU A 9 13.12 22.30 -0.72
N GLU A 10 14.13 22.50 0.14
CA GLU A 10 15.47 21.91 0.01
C GLU A 10 15.41 20.38 -0.15
N PHE A 11 14.61 19.70 0.68
CA PHE A 11 14.42 18.25 0.55
C PHE A 11 13.74 17.84 -0.77
N ILE A 12 12.85 18.67 -1.31
CA ILE A 12 12.22 18.42 -2.62
C ILE A 12 13.22 18.61 -3.76
N GLU A 13 14.09 19.63 -3.69
CA GLU A 13 15.17 19.86 -4.66
C GLU A 13 16.18 18.71 -4.67
N LEU A 14 16.65 18.27 -3.49
CA LEU A 14 17.52 17.09 -3.36
C LEU A 14 16.84 15.81 -3.83
N MET A 15 15.53 15.65 -3.57
CA MET A 15 14.77 14.56 -4.16
C MET A 15 14.72 14.64 -5.69
N GLN A 16 14.49 15.83 -6.27
CA GLN A 16 14.44 16.02 -7.72
C GLN A 16 15.78 15.64 -8.37
N ALA A 17 16.90 16.01 -7.75
CA ALA A 17 18.25 15.66 -8.17
C ALA A 17 18.56 14.14 -8.15
N GLU A 18 17.79 13.34 -7.39
CA GLU A 18 17.98 11.90 -7.20
C GLU A 18 16.90 11.02 -7.89
N PRO A 19 16.95 10.90 -9.23
CA PRO A 19 15.94 10.21 -10.04
C PRO A 19 15.85 8.70 -9.79
N ASP A 20 16.91 8.08 -9.25
CA ASP A 20 16.85 6.68 -8.82
C ASP A 20 15.81 6.46 -7.71
N ILE A 21 15.41 7.50 -6.97
CA ILE A 21 14.38 7.43 -5.92
C ILE A 21 12.95 7.56 -6.50
N TRP A 22 12.76 8.25 -7.63
CA TRP A 22 11.43 8.68 -8.07
C TRP A 22 11.04 8.34 -9.51
N ASP A 23 11.98 8.16 -10.44
CA ASP A 23 11.68 7.87 -11.85
C ASP A 23 11.67 6.36 -12.14
N PRO A 24 10.50 5.72 -12.39
CA PRO A 24 10.42 4.29 -12.67
C PRO A 24 11.05 3.89 -14.01
N LYS A 25 11.35 4.84 -14.90
CA LYS A 25 11.99 4.58 -16.19
C LYS A 25 13.49 4.36 -16.04
N ARG A 26 14.13 4.86 -14.97
CA ARG A 26 15.57 4.63 -14.74
C ARG A 26 15.85 3.19 -14.30
N ASN A 27 16.93 2.63 -14.83
CA ASN A 27 17.43 1.32 -14.40
C ASN A 27 17.90 1.34 -12.93
N GLY A 28 18.40 2.48 -12.42
CA GLY A 28 18.78 2.64 -11.03
C GLY A 28 17.61 2.51 -10.05
N HIS A 29 16.39 2.92 -10.44
CA HIS A 29 15.16 2.71 -9.65
C HIS A 29 14.77 1.24 -9.47
N LYS A 30 15.37 0.31 -10.22
CA LYS A 30 15.21 -1.14 -10.02
C LYS A 30 16.28 -1.73 -9.12
N ASN A 31 17.40 -1.03 -8.90
CA ASN A 31 18.51 -1.50 -8.08
C ASN A 31 18.40 -0.97 -6.65
N ARG A 32 18.17 -1.88 -5.70
CA ARG A 32 18.07 -1.54 -4.26
C ARG A 32 19.31 -0.81 -3.73
N ASN A 33 20.50 -1.13 -4.25
CA ASN A 33 21.74 -0.48 -3.80
C ASN A 33 21.75 0.99 -4.23
N ASN A 34 21.54 1.27 -5.52
CA ASN A 34 21.41 2.64 -6.04
C ASN A 34 20.39 3.48 -5.26
N ILE A 35 19.20 2.92 -4.96
CA ILE A 35 18.17 3.62 -4.17
C ILE A 35 18.68 3.96 -2.77
N ASN A 36 19.33 3.00 -2.08
CA ASN A 36 19.91 3.24 -0.76
C ASN A 36 21.04 4.28 -0.80
N ASP A 37 21.89 4.23 -1.82
CA ASP A 37 23.00 5.17 -2.01
C ASP A 37 22.47 6.58 -2.32
N ALA A 38 21.43 6.71 -3.14
CA ALA A 38 20.72 7.97 -3.38
C ALA A 38 20.12 8.55 -2.09
N TRP A 39 19.46 7.72 -1.27
CA TRP A 39 18.98 8.15 0.05
C TRP A 39 20.09 8.58 1.00
N ASN A 40 21.26 7.94 0.93
CA ASN A 40 22.44 8.34 1.70
C ASN A 40 23.04 9.65 1.18
N ARG A 41 23.04 9.91 -0.13
CA ARG A 41 23.47 11.19 -0.72
C ARG A 41 22.57 12.34 -0.26
N ILE A 42 21.25 12.22 -0.39
CA ILE A 42 20.31 13.22 0.15
C ILE A 42 20.58 13.47 1.64
N ARG A 43 20.77 12.42 2.45
CA ARG A 43 21.07 12.57 3.89
C ARG A 43 22.39 13.31 4.18
N GLN A 44 23.38 13.22 3.30
CA GLN A 44 24.67 13.89 3.45
C GLN A 44 24.64 15.35 2.99
N GLU A 45 23.85 15.65 1.97
CA GLU A 45 23.76 16.98 1.35
C GLU A 45 22.72 17.88 2.05
N PHE A 46 21.71 17.29 2.69
CA PHE A 46 20.65 18.00 3.38
C PHE A 46 21.13 18.70 4.65
N SER A 47 20.81 20.00 4.78
CA SER A 47 21.33 20.90 5.82
C SER A 47 20.92 20.53 7.24
N VAL A 48 19.84 19.76 7.44
CA VAL A 48 19.37 19.36 8.77
C VAL A 48 19.75 17.91 9.09
N PRO A 49 20.48 17.65 10.21
CA PRO A 49 20.81 16.30 10.63
C PRO A 49 19.57 15.43 10.85
N CYS A 50 19.45 14.36 10.05
CA CYS A 50 18.30 13.46 10.06
C CYS A 50 18.70 12.01 9.75
N THR A 51 17.73 11.11 9.87
CA THR A 51 17.85 9.70 9.46
C THR A 51 17.24 9.44 8.08
N VAL A 52 17.73 8.42 7.37
CA VAL A 52 17.14 7.99 6.08
C VAL A 52 15.65 7.65 6.22
N ASP A 53 15.23 7.13 7.38
CA ASP A 53 13.83 6.75 7.60
C ASP A 53 12.93 7.97 7.90
N GLU A 54 13.46 9.05 8.48
CA GLU A 54 12.77 10.35 8.54
C GLU A 54 12.57 10.94 7.15
N LEU A 55 13.61 10.91 6.28
CA LEU A 55 13.51 11.37 4.89
C LEU A 55 12.46 10.57 4.10
N LYS A 56 12.50 9.23 4.19
CA LYS A 56 11.47 8.34 3.58
C LYS A 56 10.06 8.62 4.10
N ARG A 57 9.90 8.82 5.42
CA ARG A 57 8.62 9.17 6.04
C ARG A 57 8.12 10.51 5.52
N LYS A 58 8.99 11.53 5.46
CA LYS A 58 8.65 12.86 4.96
C LYS A 58 8.23 12.82 3.49
N ARG A 59 8.99 12.13 2.62
CA ARG A 59 8.61 11.88 1.22
C ARG A 59 7.22 11.28 1.10
N ASN A 60 6.90 10.27 1.93
CA ASN A 60 5.58 9.66 1.88
C ASN A 60 4.46 10.65 2.26
N THR A 61 4.66 11.46 3.31
CA THR A 61 3.71 12.52 3.69
C THR A 61 3.51 13.56 2.58
N LEU A 62 4.61 14.05 1.98
CA LEU A 62 4.57 15.00 0.86
C LEU A 62 3.84 14.42 -0.35
N LEU A 63 4.13 13.17 -0.72
CA LEU A 63 3.48 12.51 -1.85
C LEU A 63 1.99 12.22 -1.60
N THR A 64 1.56 11.98 -0.36
CA THR A 64 0.12 11.91 -0.04
C THR A 64 -0.56 13.26 -0.27
N GLN A 65 -0.03 14.34 0.33
CA GLN A 65 -0.59 15.69 0.17
C GLN A 65 -0.63 16.14 -1.31
N TYR A 66 0.42 15.82 -2.08
CA TYR A 66 0.49 16.07 -3.51
C TYR A 66 -0.60 15.32 -4.29
N ARG A 67 -0.83 14.04 -4.00
CA ARG A 67 -1.91 13.24 -4.63
C ARG A 67 -3.29 13.79 -4.28
N ASP A 68 -3.50 14.24 -3.05
CA ASP A 68 -4.76 14.85 -2.63
C ASP A 68 -5.02 16.18 -3.37
N CYS A 69 -3.96 16.97 -3.62
CA CYS A 69 -4.05 18.16 -4.48
C CYS A 69 -4.39 17.80 -5.93
N LEU A 70 -3.70 16.81 -6.53
CA LEU A 70 -4.00 16.32 -7.88
C LEU A 70 -5.43 15.79 -7.99
N LYS A 71 -5.93 15.09 -6.97
CA LYS A 71 -7.32 14.61 -6.95
C LYS A 71 -8.30 15.78 -7.04
N LYS A 72 -8.14 16.81 -6.19
CA LYS A 72 -8.99 18.02 -6.21
C LYS A 72 -8.95 18.77 -7.55
N ILE A 73 -7.78 18.84 -8.19
CA ILE A 73 -7.66 19.39 -9.56
C ILE A 73 -8.54 18.56 -10.52
N ASN A 74 -8.32 17.25 -10.57
CA ASN A 74 -9.04 16.35 -11.49
C ASN A 74 -10.56 16.33 -11.23
N ASP A 75 -10.99 16.36 -9.97
CA ASP A 75 -12.40 16.40 -9.60
C ASP A 75 -13.06 17.70 -10.10
N SER A 76 -12.38 18.85 -9.97
CA SER A 76 -12.86 20.14 -10.51
C SER A 76 -12.96 20.17 -12.05
N ILE A 77 -12.08 19.45 -12.73
CA ILE A 77 -12.15 19.27 -14.20
C ILE A 77 -13.32 18.35 -14.56
N LYS A 78 -13.50 17.24 -13.83
CA LYS A 78 -14.57 16.25 -14.09
C LYS A 78 -15.96 16.82 -13.83
N SER A 79 -16.12 17.77 -12.90
CA SER A 79 -17.40 18.42 -12.60
C SER A 79 -17.90 19.39 -13.70
N GLY A 80 -17.17 19.55 -14.80
CA GLY A 80 -17.60 20.42 -15.91
C GLY A 80 -17.49 21.91 -15.60
N CYS A 81 -16.62 22.29 -14.65
CA CYS A 81 -16.25 23.69 -14.43
C CYS A 81 -15.63 24.29 -15.69
N SER A 82 -15.83 25.59 -15.89
CA SER A 82 -15.10 26.33 -16.93
C SER A 82 -13.59 26.28 -16.62
N ALA A 83 -12.74 26.45 -17.64
CA ALA A 83 -11.29 26.37 -17.48
C ALA A 83 -10.73 27.38 -16.46
N GLU A 84 -11.46 28.47 -16.22
CA GLU A 84 -11.14 29.52 -15.24
C GLU A 84 -11.37 29.09 -13.78
N ASP A 85 -12.27 28.14 -13.53
CA ASP A 85 -12.71 27.69 -12.19
C ASP A 85 -11.99 26.42 -11.68
N VAL A 86 -10.98 25.94 -12.42
CA VAL A 86 -10.21 24.75 -12.03
C VAL A 86 -9.46 25.02 -10.71
N TYR A 87 -9.57 24.07 -9.76
CA TYR A 87 -8.96 24.20 -8.45
C TYR A 87 -7.43 24.39 -8.54
N LYS A 88 -6.92 25.50 -8.02
CA LYS A 88 -5.48 25.77 -7.91
C LYS A 88 -5.00 25.46 -6.49
N PRO A 89 -4.11 24.46 -6.28
CA PRO A 89 -3.60 24.16 -4.95
C PRO A 89 -2.79 25.33 -4.37
N SER A 90 -3.16 25.81 -3.19
CA SER A 90 -2.43 26.86 -2.46
C SER A 90 -1.27 26.33 -1.60
N TRP A 91 -0.89 25.07 -1.78
CA TRP A 91 0.14 24.43 -0.97
C TRP A 91 1.54 24.75 -1.52
N PHE A 92 2.38 25.39 -0.69
CA PHE A 92 3.68 25.95 -1.09
C PHE A 92 4.65 24.96 -1.78
N ALA A 93 4.54 23.67 -1.48
CA ALA A 93 5.38 22.62 -2.05
C ALA A 93 4.78 21.94 -3.30
N PHE A 94 3.58 22.34 -3.74
CA PHE A 94 2.89 21.71 -4.86
C PHE A 94 3.65 21.90 -6.17
N GLU A 95 4.00 23.14 -6.54
CA GLU A 95 4.69 23.45 -7.80
C GLU A 95 6.07 22.78 -7.88
N ALA A 96 6.82 22.79 -6.77
CA ALA A 96 8.13 22.14 -6.66
C ALA A 96 8.04 20.62 -6.90
N LEU A 97 6.98 19.95 -6.43
CA LEU A 97 6.73 18.53 -6.70
C LEU A 97 6.21 18.28 -8.12
N ASP A 98 5.28 19.10 -8.63
CA ASP A 98 4.66 18.90 -9.94
C ASP A 98 5.69 18.97 -11.09
N ASN A 99 6.71 19.83 -10.95
CA ASN A 99 7.82 20.03 -11.88
C ASN A 99 8.52 18.72 -12.33
N PHE A 100 8.51 17.66 -11.51
CA PHE A 100 9.12 16.37 -11.85
C PHE A 100 8.23 15.15 -11.58
N MET A 101 7.26 15.26 -10.68
CA MET A 101 6.29 14.19 -10.40
C MET A 101 5.06 14.24 -11.32
N GLY A 102 4.74 15.39 -11.91
CA GLY A 102 3.50 15.62 -12.67
C GLY A 102 3.24 14.55 -13.73
N ASP A 103 4.21 14.28 -14.59
CA ASP A 103 4.07 13.29 -15.67
C ASP A 103 3.90 11.85 -15.16
N ILE A 104 4.52 11.52 -14.03
CA ILE A 104 4.42 10.19 -13.41
C ILE A 104 3.03 9.95 -12.84
N TYR A 105 2.40 10.99 -12.27
CA TYR A 105 1.05 10.88 -11.70
C TYR A 105 -0.05 11.08 -12.74
N LYS A 106 0.13 11.94 -13.76
CA LYS A 106 -0.78 12.04 -14.93
C LYS A 106 -0.99 10.67 -15.58
N TYR A 107 0.09 9.91 -15.80
CA TYR A 107 0.01 8.54 -16.35
C TYR A 107 -0.73 7.56 -15.40
N ARG A 108 -0.60 7.72 -14.08
CA ARG A 108 -1.31 6.87 -13.10
C ARG A 108 -2.81 7.16 -13.01
N VAL A 109 -3.23 8.41 -13.15
CA VAL A 109 -4.66 8.80 -13.15
C VAL A 109 -5.41 8.13 -14.30
N THR A 110 -4.80 8.03 -15.49
CA THR A 110 -5.44 7.36 -16.65
C THR A 110 -5.61 5.84 -16.50
N ILE A 111 -4.96 5.19 -15.53
CA ILE A 111 -4.99 3.73 -15.31
C ILE A 111 -5.91 3.35 -14.13
N SER A 112 -6.21 4.29 -13.23
CA SER A 112 -7.11 4.07 -12.10
C SER A 112 -8.55 4.47 -12.44
N THR A 113 -9.28 3.59 -13.11
CA THR A 113 -10.75 3.64 -13.15
C THR A 113 -11.32 3.66 -11.74
N GLU A 114 -12.01 4.76 -11.45
CA GLU A 114 -13.23 4.90 -10.64
C GLU A 114 -13.49 3.85 -9.54
N VAL A 115 -13.64 4.31 -8.28
CA VAL A 115 -14.89 4.11 -7.49
C VAL A 115 -14.84 4.85 -6.14
N MET A 116 -15.86 5.70 -5.96
CA MET A 116 -16.53 6.12 -4.72
C MET A 116 -15.74 6.81 -3.59
N GLU A 117 -15.97 8.12 -3.49
CA GLU A 117 -15.87 8.85 -2.23
C GLU A 117 -16.96 8.43 -1.24
N ARG A 118 -16.66 8.53 0.06
CA ARG A 118 -17.69 8.80 1.08
C ARG A 118 -17.13 9.71 2.17
N THR A 119 -17.17 11.01 1.92
CA THR A 119 -17.04 12.05 2.94
C THR A 119 -18.27 12.05 3.85
N LYS A 120 -18.07 12.09 5.17
CA LYS A 120 -18.69 13.06 6.11
C LYS A 120 -18.26 12.80 7.57
N GLU A 121 -17.33 13.66 7.99
CA GLU A 121 -17.29 14.44 9.24
C GLU A 121 -17.98 13.93 10.53
N SER A 122 -17.22 14.07 11.62
CA SER A 122 -17.66 14.02 13.02
C SER A 122 -18.01 15.43 13.54
N PRO A 123 -18.96 15.55 14.48
CA PRO A 123 -18.76 16.48 15.60
C PRO A 123 -19.01 15.87 16.99
N HIS A 124 -18.22 16.32 17.97
CA HIS A 124 -18.50 16.32 19.41
C HIS A 124 -19.73 17.23 19.75
N THR A 125 -20.45 17.20 20.89
CA THR A 125 -20.24 16.59 22.23
C THR A 125 -21.57 16.55 23.04
N ARG A 126 -21.61 15.71 24.10
CA ARG A 126 -22.35 15.85 25.39
C ARG A 126 -23.89 15.67 25.49
N GLU A 127 -24.25 14.61 26.25
CA GLU A 127 -25.09 14.62 27.51
C GLU A 127 -26.64 14.84 27.42
N THR A 128 -27.53 14.39 28.35
CA THR A 128 -27.42 13.50 29.56
C THR A 128 -28.82 12.99 30.07
N LYS A 129 -28.90 11.74 30.58
CA LYS A 129 -29.96 11.09 31.45
C LYS A 129 -31.39 10.77 30.94
N GLY A 130 -31.89 9.59 31.34
CA GLY A 130 -33.32 9.19 31.39
C GLY A 130 -33.52 7.65 31.54
N SER A 131 -34.27 7.17 32.53
CA SER A 131 -34.35 5.74 32.93
C SER A 131 -35.67 5.03 32.59
N ALA A 132 -35.62 3.71 32.29
CA ALA A 132 -36.47 2.64 32.87
C ALA A 132 -36.36 1.29 32.12
N SER A 133 -35.94 0.24 32.85
CA SER A 133 -36.58 -1.08 33.08
C SER A 133 -37.39 -1.78 31.95
N VAL A 134 -37.38 -3.11 31.74
CA VAL A 134 -37.57 -4.26 32.68
C VAL A 134 -37.13 -5.60 32.01
N ASP A 135 -36.43 -6.50 32.75
CA ASP A 135 -36.38 -8.01 32.68
C ASP A 135 -36.07 -8.72 31.31
N THR A 136 -35.52 -9.94 31.19
CA THR A 136 -35.51 -11.15 32.05
C THR A 136 -34.20 -11.96 31.97
N SER A 137 -33.92 -12.73 33.04
CA SER A 137 -32.83 -13.71 33.28
C SER A 137 -33.01 -15.05 32.49
N PRO A 138 -32.20 -16.15 32.64
CA PRO A 138 -31.11 -16.42 33.59
C PRO A 138 -29.81 -17.10 33.08
N ARG A 139 -28.85 -17.20 34.02
CA ARG A 139 -27.58 -17.95 34.08
C ARG A 139 -27.81 -19.46 34.39
N PRO A 140 -26.89 -20.37 33.99
CA PRO A 140 -26.10 -21.13 34.99
C PRO A 140 -24.60 -21.18 34.59
N GLU A 141 -23.65 -20.82 35.44
CA GLU A 141 -23.08 -21.58 36.57
C GLU A 141 -22.09 -22.70 36.20
N SER A 142 -20.87 -22.54 36.71
CA SER A 142 -19.72 -23.43 36.64
C SER A 142 -19.45 -23.98 38.03
N PRO A 143 -19.06 -25.25 38.18
CA PRO A 143 -18.37 -25.75 39.36
C PRO A 143 -16.86 -25.91 39.13
N GLU A 144 -16.14 -25.80 40.24
CA GLU A 144 -14.70 -25.63 40.40
C GLU A 144 -13.81 -26.82 39.98
N SER A 145 -12.57 -26.47 39.63
CA SER A 145 -11.31 -27.09 40.10
C SER A 145 -11.22 -28.62 40.27
N CYS A 146 -10.35 -29.25 39.48
CA CYS A 146 -9.39 -30.19 40.04
C CYS A 146 -8.06 -30.20 39.28
N SER A 147 -6.97 -30.25 40.02
CA SER A 147 -5.60 -30.36 39.49
C SER A 147 -5.28 -31.80 39.06
N TYR A 148 -4.75 -31.97 37.85
CA TYR A 148 -3.88 -33.11 37.57
C TYR A 148 -2.85 -32.77 36.50
N SER A 149 -1.58 -32.99 36.84
CA SER A 149 -0.46 -32.93 35.91
C SER A 149 -0.01 -34.35 35.61
N MET A 150 0.25 -34.66 34.34
CA MET A 150 1.53 -35.23 33.86
C MET A 150 1.44 -35.76 32.42
N SER A 151 2.42 -35.32 31.62
CA SER A 151 3.14 -36.09 30.59
C SER A 151 2.40 -36.99 29.58
N GLY A 152 2.51 -36.63 28.31
CA GLY A 152 2.29 -37.51 27.16
C GLY A 152 2.72 -36.84 25.87
N ALA A 153 3.74 -37.38 25.20
CA ALA A 153 4.32 -36.76 24.00
C ALA A 153 3.40 -36.92 22.78
N ASP A 154 3.21 -35.83 22.02
CA ASP A 154 3.67 -35.87 20.63
C ASP A 154 4.02 -34.46 20.11
N ALA A 155 5.21 -34.31 19.52
CA ALA A 155 5.74 -33.01 19.12
C ALA A 155 5.38 -32.72 17.65
N TYR A 156 4.27 -32.00 17.43
CA TYR A 156 3.92 -31.48 16.11
C TYR A 156 4.94 -30.41 15.66
N GLN A 157 6.08 -30.85 15.10
CA GLN A 157 7.01 -29.98 14.42
C GLN A 157 6.45 -29.63 13.03
N PRO A 158 6.09 -28.37 12.75
CA PRO A 158 5.79 -27.97 11.37
C PRO A 158 7.05 -28.17 10.52
N PRO A 159 6.93 -28.68 9.28
CA PRO A 159 8.09 -28.99 8.46
C PRO A 159 8.91 -27.72 8.21
N LYS A 160 10.23 -27.81 8.47
CA LYS A 160 11.17 -26.71 8.27
C LYS A 160 11.14 -26.28 6.81
N ARG A 161 10.42 -25.20 6.50
CA ARG A 161 10.51 -24.50 5.21
C ARG A 161 11.95 -24.06 5.02
N GLN A 162 12.72 -24.84 4.25
CA GLN A 162 13.92 -24.35 3.58
C GLN A 162 13.49 -23.25 2.61
N ARG A 163 13.39 -22.01 3.11
CA ARG A 163 13.20 -20.81 2.30
C ARG A 163 14.40 -20.71 1.36
N ARG A 164 14.20 -21.08 0.09
CA ARG A 164 15.07 -20.63 -0.99
C ARG A 164 15.10 -19.10 -0.92
N THR A 165 16.30 -18.54 -0.87
CA THR A 165 16.55 -17.13 -0.55
C THR A 165 16.34 -16.22 -1.76
N GLN A 166 15.14 -16.20 -2.34
CA GLN A 166 14.84 -15.40 -3.54
C GLN A 166 13.52 -14.60 -3.49
N ASP A 167 12.55 -14.96 -2.63
CA ASP A 167 11.16 -14.49 -2.81
C ASP A 167 10.82 -13.14 -2.15
N PHE A 168 11.70 -12.59 -1.31
CA PHE A 168 11.35 -11.47 -0.41
C PHE A 168 11.09 -10.12 -1.11
N VAL A 169 11.43 -9.98 -2.40
CA VAL A 169 11.26 -8.72 -3.15
C VAL A 169 9.90 -8.66 -3.88
N ASN A 170 9.38 -9.81 -4.34
CA ASN A 170 8.12 -9.87 -5.08
C ASN A 170 6.89 -10.11 -4.20
N ALA A 171 7.05 -10.60 -2.96
CA ALA A 171 5.96 -10.81 -2.02
C ALA A 171 5.03 -9.58 -1.94
N ASN A 172 5.59 -8.40 -1.65
CA ASN A 172 4.84 -7.15 -1.50
C ASN A 172 3.95 -6.79 -2.72
N ALA A 173 4.36 -7.15 -3.94
CA ALA A 173 3.57 -6.86 -5.15
C ALA A 173 2.44 -7.88 -5.35
N CYS A 174 2.72 -9.17 -5.12
CA CYS A 174 1.72 -10.22 -5.17
C CYS A 174 0.68 -10.09 -4.03
N ASP A 175 1.14 -9.73 -2.82
CA ASP A 175 0.30 -9.53 -1.64
C ASP A 175 -0.65 -8.34 -1.83
N LEU A 176 -0.14 -7.21 -2.36
CA LEU A 176 -0.96 -6.04 -2.69
C LEU A 176 -1.98 -6.33 -3.80
N TYR A 177 -1.58 -7.08 -4.84
CA TYR A 177 -2.49 -7.52 -5.89
C TYR A 177 -3.56 -8.48 -5.36
N GLY A 178 -3.20 -9.42 -4.48
CA GLY A 178 -4.13 -10.35 -3.83
C GLY A 178 -5.16 -9.63 -2.96
N GLN A 179 -4.75 -8.59 -2.22
CA GLN A 179 -5.67 -7.72 -1.47
C GLN A 179 -6.66 -6.99 -2.40
N LEU A 180 -6.17 -6.40 -3.49
CA LEU A 180 -7.02 -5.71 -4.48
C LEU A 180 -8.00 -6.67 -5.17
N LEU A 181 -7.55 -7.89 -5.50
CA LEU A 181 -8.40 -8.94 -6.07
C LEU A 181 -9.48 -9.39 -5.08
N ALA A 182 -9.14 -9.54 -3.80
CA ALA A 182 -10.10 -9.89 -2.76
C ALA A 182 -11.20 -8.82 -2.60
N GLU A 183 -10.86 -7.53 -2.62
CA GLU A 183 -11.88 -6.46 -2.59
C GLU A 183 -12.79 -6.48 -3.83
N LYS A 184 -12.23 -6.76 -5.02
CA LYS A 184 -13.03 -6.92 -6.25
C LYS A 184 -14.00 -8.11 -6.15
N LEU A 185 -13.56 -9.24 -5.60
CA LEU A 185 -14.42 -10.42 -5.41
C LEU A 185 -15.53 -10.19 -4.37
N LYS A 186 -15.28 -9.41 -3.31
CA LYS A 186 -16.30 -9.03 -2.32
C LYS A 186 -17.42 -8.16 -2.90
N ALA A 187 -17.13 -7.41 -3.96
CA ALA A 187 -18.10 -6.55 -4.64
C ALA A 187 -19.04 -7.29 -5.61
N LEU A 188 -18.79 -8.59 -5.87
CA LEU A 188 -19.64 -9.43 -6.72
C LEU A 188 -20.70 -10.18 -5.91
N ASP A 189 -21.79 -10.54 -6.57
CA ASP A 189 -22.78 -11.47 -6.05
C ASP A 189 -22.17 -12.86 -5.80
N THR A 190 -22.82 -13.67 -4.97
CA THR A 190 -22.24 -14.93 -4.47
C THR A 190 -21.94 -15.93 -5.57
N ASP A 191 -22.82 -16.06 -6.56
CA ASP A 191 -22.66 -17.03 -7.64
C ASP A 191 -21.57 -16.57 -8.62
N ASP A 192 -21.60 -15.31 -9.05
CA ASP A 192 -20.57 -14.70 -9.91
C ASP A 192 -19.17 -14.73 -9.27
N ARG A 193 -19.08 -14.47 -7.96
CA ARG A 193 -17.82 -14.61 -7.20
C ARG A 193 -17.29 -16.05 -7.27
N LEU A 194 -18.14 -17.06 -7.10
CA LEU A 194 -17.73 -18.46 -7.12
C LEU A 194 -17.28 -18.89 -8.53
N VAL A 195 -18.00 -18.47 -9.57
CA VAL A 195 -17.62 -18.71 -10.98
C VAL A 195 -16.25 -18.10 -11.27
N LEU A 196 -16.05 -16.81 -10.95
CA LEU A 196 -14.79 -16.12 -11.21
C LEU A 196 -13.61 -16.68 -10.40
N MET A 197 -13.82 -17.09 -9.15
CA MET A 197 -12.79 -17.76 -8.35
C MET A 197 -12.33 -19.07 -9.02
N ASN A 198 -13.27 -19.90 -9.48
CA ASN A 198 -12.96 -21.14 -10.20
C ASN A 198 -12.21 -20.87 -11.52
N GLU A 199 -12.57 -19.84 -12.28
CA GLU A 199 -11.82 -19.46 -13.49
C GLU A 199 -10.37 -19.04 -13.19
N ILE A 200 -10.17 -18.26 -12.11
CA ILE A 200 -8.84 -17.85 -11.63
C ILE A 200 -8.02 -19.07 -11.22
N ASP A 201 -8.58 -20.00 -10.45
CA ASP A 201 -7.89 -21.22 -10.02
C ASP A 201 -7.48 -22.11 -11.20
N ASN A 202 -8.36 -22.29 -12.19
CA ASN A 202 -8.06 -23.01 -13.43
C ASN A 202 -6.94 -22.33 -14.24
N LEU A 203 -6.92 -21.00 -14.27
CA LEU A 203 -5.86 -20.24 -14.93
C LEU A 203 -4.51 -20.39 -14.20
N VAL A 204 -4.50 -20.25 -12.87
CA VAL A 204 -3.31 -20.48 -12.03
C VAL A 204 -2.77 -21.90 -12.21
N PHE A 205 -3.65 -22.91 -12.23
CA PHE A 205 -3.29 -24.30 -12.48
C PHE A 205 -2.64 -24.48 -13.86
N LYS A 206 -3.26 -23.95 -14.93
CA LYS A 206 -2.75 -24.02 -16.31
C LYS A 206 -1.34 -23.43 -16.42
N TYR A 207 -1.11 -22.21 -15.91
CA TYR A 207 0.22 -21.59 -15.94
C TYR A 207 1.24 -22.34 -15.07
N THR A 208 0.82 -22.88 -13.92
CA THR A 208 1.70 -23.70 -13.06
C THR A 208 2.15 -24.99 -13.76
N MET A 209 1.25 -25.67 -14.48
CA MET A 209 1.59 -26.89 -15.22
C MET A 209 2.46 -26.61 -16.44
N ASN A 210 2.18 -25.54 -17.19
CA ASN A 210 3.02 -25.10 -18.30
C ASN A 210 4.45 -24.76 -17.84
N ALA A 211 4.60 -24.04 -16.71
CA ALA A 211 5.92 -23.72 -16.15
C ALA A 211 6.71 -24.99 -15.76
N ARG A 212 6.04 -25.98 -15.14
CA ARG A 212 6.65 -27.29 -14.82
C ARG A 212 7.00 -28.13 -16.03
N GLN A 213 6.28 -27.98 -17.15
CA GLN A 213 6.63 -28.63 -18.41
C GLN A 213 7.88 -27.97 -19.03
N LEU A 214 7.90 -26.64 -19.15
CA LEU A 214 9.03 -25.89 -19.69
C LEU A 214 10.33 -26.12 -18.88
N GLN A 215 10.23 -26.21 -17.54
CA GLN A 215 11.36 -26.54 -16.68
C GLN A 215 11.92 -27.95 -16.93
N ARG A 216 11.08 -28.94 -17.27
CA ARG A 216 11.53 -30.28 -17.64
C ARG A 216 12.20 -30.27 -19.02
N GLU A 217 11.62 -29.58 -19.99
CA GLU A 217 12.19 -29.45 -21.34
C GLU A 217 13.54 -28.71 -21.35
N LEU A 218 13.73 -27.72 -20.48
CA LEU A 218 15.02 -27.04 -20.30
C LEU A 218 16.03 -27.90 -19.51
N GLY A 219 15.59 -28.66 -18.51
CA GLY A 219 16.44 -29.57 -17.74
C GLY A 219 16.93 -30.79 -18.52
N ILE A 220 16.29 -31.14 -19.64
CA ILE A 220 16.66 -32.27 -20.51
C ILE A 220 17.69 -31.85 -21.59
N LYS A 221 17.91 -30.56 -21.83
CA LYS A 221 18.81 -30.05 -22.89
C LYS A 221 20.29 -29.90 -22.49
N THR A 222 20.72 -30.62 -21.45
CA THR A 222 22.11 -30.53 -20.91
C THR A 222 22.83 -31.89 -20.93
N GLN A 223 22.69 -32.62 -22.04
CA GLN A 223 23.54 -33.75 -22.44
C GLN A 223 23.89 -33.61 -23.92
#